data_AF-A0A7C1IY92-F1
#
_entry.id   AF-A0A7C1IY92-F1
#
_cell.length_a   1.000
_cell.length_b   1.000
_cell.length_c   1.000
_cell.angle_alpha   90.00
_cell.angle_beta   90.00
_cell.angle_gamma   90.00
#
_symmetry.space_group_name_H-M   'P 1'
#
loop_
_entity.id
_entity.type
_entity.pdbx_description
1 polymer ?
#
loop_
_entity_poly.entity_id
_entity_poly.type
_entity_poly.pdbx_seq_one_letter_code
_entity_poly.pdbx_strand_id
1 'polypeptide(L)'
;MELFDVYADGYDSWYATLRGQVVWRLELELLLKLLEPRAGERVLDAGCGTGILAQELAARGAVQLVAIAGGYQLATKPEYAFYIARLLNPPQKRLSRAALETLAIIAYEQPVTQAQIDALRGV
;
A
#
# COMPACT_ATOMS: atom_id res chain seq x y z
N MET A 1 19.46 14.61 10.79
CA MET A 1 18.32 13.67 10.91
C MET A 1 18.12 13.22 12.36
N GLU A 2 19.16 13.26 13.21
CA GLU A 2 19.15 12.69 14.58
C GLU A 2 18.38 13.46 15.70
N LEU A 3 17.88 14.69 15.49
CA LEU A 3 17.36 15.50 16.61
C LEU A 3 16.00 14.99 17.14
N PHE A 4 15.18 14.38 16.28
CA PHE A 4 13.84 13.91 16.63
C PHE A 4 13.78 12.41 16.94
N ASP A 5 14.80 11.65 16.56
CA ASP A 5 14.84 10.19 16.71
C ASP A 5 14.89 9.78 18.18
N VAL A 6 15.70 10.46 19.01
CA VAL A 6 15.79 10.16 20.46
C VAL A 6 14.45 10.38 21.19
N TYR A 7 13.70 11.42 20.78
CA TYR A 7 12.38 11.68 21.34
C TYR A 7 11.33 10.70 20.83
N ALA A 8 11.39 10.30 19.56
CA ALA A 8 10.53 9.27 19.00
C ALA A 8 10.77 7.90 19.67
N ASP A 9 12.03 7.49 19.82
CA ASP A 9 12.41 6.24 20.47
C ASP A 9 11.97 6.20 21.94
N GLY A 10 12.13 7.32 22.66
CA GLY A 10 11.65 7.46 24.04
C GLY A 10 10.13 7.38 24.14
N TYR A 11 9.42 7.95 23.17
CA TYR A 11 7.96 7.91 23.09
C TYR A 11 7.42 6.52 22.77
N ASP A 12 8.03 5.81 21.81
CA ASP A 12 7.70 4.42 21.49
C ASP A 12 7.99 3.48 22.68
N SER A 13 9.12 3.68 23.36
CA SER A 13 9.47 2.93 24.56
C SER A 13 8.45 3.13 25.68
N TRP A 14 7.90 4.34 25.81
CA TRP A 14 6.83 4.62 26.77
C TRP A 14 5.53 3.89 26.43
N TYR A 15 5.14 3.83 25.15
CA TYR A 15 3.96 3.06 24.72
C TYR A 15 4.08 1.55 25.01
N ALA A 16 5.30 1.01 25.06
CA ALA A 16 5.53 -0.38 25.43
C ALA A 16 5.24 -0.69 26.91
N THR A 17 5.18 0.33 27.78
CA THR A 17 4.87 0.16 29.20
C THR A 17 3.39 -0.15 29.43
N LEU A 18 3.06 -0.77 30.57
CA LEU A 18 1.66 -1.04 30.95
C LEU A 18 0.81 0.25 30.98
N ARG A 19 1.38 1.35 31.49
CA ARG A 19 0.71 2.65 31.54
C ARG A 19 0.48 3.19 30.13
N GLY A 20 1.50 3.15 29.28
CA GLY A 20 1.40 3.60 27.89
C GLY A 20 0.32 2.85 27.11
N GLN A 21 0.28 1.52 27.23
CA GLN A 21 -0.74 0.68 26.59
C GLN A 21 -2.17 1.00 27.08
N VAL A 22 -2.35 1.23 28.38
CA VAL A 22 -3.66 1.60 28.94
C VAL A 22 -4.11 2.98 28.45
N VAL A 23 -3.22 3.97 28.45
CA VAL A 23 -3.50 5.31 27.95
C VAL A 23 -3.84 5.25 26.46
N TRP A 24 -3.03 4.56 25.66
CA TRP A 24 -3.26 4.37 24.23
C TRP A 24 -4.64 3.80 23.93
N ARG A 25 -5.01 2.71 24.64
CA ARG A 25 -6.31 2.07 24.44
C ARG A 25 -7.46 3.03 24.69
N LEU A 26 -7.40 3.82 25.75
CA LEU A 26 -8.44 4.78 26.12
C LEU A 26 -8.49 5.95 25.12
N GLU A 27 -7.33 6.50 24.74
CA GLU A 27 -7.24 7.56 23.74
C GLU A 27 -7.82 7.12 22.40
N LEU A 28 -7.43 5.94 21.92
CA LEU A 28 -7.94 5.39 20.66
C LEU A 28 -9.46 5.17 20.71
N GLU A 29 -9.97 4.65 21.83
CA GLU A 29 -11.43 4.47 22.01
C GLU A 29 -12.17 5.80 21.97
N LEU A 30 -11.68 6.82 22.68
CA LEU A 30 -12.29 8.15 22.70
C LEU A 30 -12.21 8.84 21.34
N LEU A 31 -11.07 8.73 20.66
CA LEU A 31 -10.85 9.30 19.34
C LEU A 31 -11.79 8.69 18.31
N LEU A 32 -11.99 7.37 18.33
CA LEU A 32 -12.94 6.70 17.45
C LEU A 32 -14.39 7.09 17.73
N LYS A 33 -14.76 7.26 19.00
CA LYS A 33 -16.09 7.76 19.38
C LYS A 33 -16.32 9.20 18.94
N LEU A 34 -15.29 10.03 19.00
CA LEU A 34 -15.37 11.43 18.60
C LEU A 34 -15.46 11.59 17.07
N LEU A 35 -14.64 10.83 16.35
CA LEU A 35 -14.51 10.96 14.89
C LEU A 35 -15.59 10.21 14.11
N GLU A 36 -16.19 9.17 14.69
CA GLU A 36 -17.19 8.30 14.04
C GLU A 36 -16.85 7.94 12.57
N PRO A 37 -15.63 7.42 12.29
CA PRO A 37 -15.13 7.31 10.93
C PRO A 37 -15.98 6.39 10.06
N ARG A 38 -16.22 6.79 8.81
CA ARG A 38 -17.07 6.07 7.85
C ARG A 38 -16.27 5.49 6.69
N ALA A 39 -16.84 4.46 6.06
CA ALA A 39 -16.23 3.84 4.89
C ALA A 39 -16.05 4.85 3.74
N GLY A 40 -14.85 4.92 3.18
CA GLY A 40 -14.50 5.82 2.06
C GLY A 40 -13.95 7.19 2.48
N GLU A 41 -13.92 7.50 3.77
CA GLU A 41 -13.29 8.72 4.27
C GLU A 41 -11.76 8.61 4.21
N ARG A 42 -11.10 9.71 3.83
CA ARG A 42 -9.64 9.81 3.78
C ARG A 42 -9.15 10.38 5.11
N VAL A 43 -8.38 9.61 5.85
CA VAL A 43 -7.73 10.05 7.08
C VAL A 43 -6.32 10.54 6.76
N LEU A 44 -6.02 11.78 7.09
CA LEU A 44 -4.67 12.31 7.07
C LEU A 44 -4.03 12.03 8.43
N ASP A 45 -3.11 11.08 8.49
CA ASP A 45 -2.31 10.83 9.69
C ASP A 45 -1.17 11.86 9.76
N ALA A 46 -1.49 13.04 10.27
CA ALA A 46 -0.54 14.08 10.57
C ALA A 46 -0.24 14.07 12.07
N GLY A 47 0.47 13.05 12.58
CA GLY A 47 0.93 13.15 13.96
C GLY A 47 1.51 11.93 14.66
N CYS A 48 1.34 10.68 14.18
CA CYS A 48 1.98 9.56 14.89
C CYS A 48 3.35 9.26 14.26
N GLY A 49 4.43 9.74 14.91
CA GLY A 49 5.81 9.64 14.42
C GLY A 49 6.21 8.27 13.85
N THR A 50 5.58 7.19 14.33
CA THR A 50 5.86 5.79 13.96
C THR A 50 4.72 5.03 13.26
N GLY A 51 3.61 5.68 12.93
CA GLY A 51 2.51 5.06 12.15
C GLY A 51 1.56 4.15 12.94
N ILE A 52 1.68 4.09 14.28
CA ILE A 52 0.87 3.19 15.14
C ILE A 52 -0.64 3.45 15.01
N LEU A 53 -1.06 4.72 14.93
CA LEU A 53 -2.49 5.06 14.75
C LEU A 53 -3.00 4.57 13.38
N ALA A 54 -2.24 4.83 12.31
CA ALA A 54 -2.56 4.30 10.98
C ALA A 54 -2.64 2.77 10.95
N GLN A 55 -1.74 2.07 11.65
CA GLN A 55 -1.79 0.60 11.77
C GLN A 55 -3.06 0.13 12.48
N GLU A 56 -3.44 0.75 13.58
CA GLU A 56 -4.65 0.41 14.34
C GLU A 56 -5.93 0.69 13.54
N LEU A 57 -6.01 1.86 12.89
CA LEU A 57 -7.14 2.21 12.02
C LEU A 57 -7.24 1.25 10.83
N ALA A 58 -6.10 0.86 10.24
CA ALA A 58 -6.05 -0.14 9.20
C ALA A 58 -6.53 -1.50 9.71
N ALA A 59 -5.97 -2.00 10.81
CA ALA A 59 -6.31 -3.29 11.41
C ALA A 59 -7.81 -3.42 11.74
N ARG A 60 -8.48 -2.32 12.07
CA ARG A 60 -9.93 -2.27 12.33
C ARG A 60 -10.77 -2.19 11.05
N GLY A 61 -10.19 -1.77 9.93
CA GLY A 61 -10.83 -1.68 8.63
C GLY A 61 -10.50 -2.85 7.68
N ALA A 62 -10.83 -2.66 6.40
CA ALA A 62 -10.57 -3.65 5.35
C ALA A 62 -9.11 -3.61 4.81
N VAL A 63 -8.26 -2.77 5.40
CA VAL A 63 -6.89 -2.51 4.96
C VAL A 63 -5.87 -2.92 6.03
N GLN A 64 -4.60 -2.97 5.68
CA GLN A 64 -3.46 -3.32 6.52
C GLN A 64 -2.26 -2.48 6.08
N LEU A 65 -1.30 -2.27 6.96
CA LEU A 65 -0.03 -1.64 6.62
C LEU A 65 0.97 -2.71 6.19
N VAL A 66 1.62 -2.52 5.03
CA VAL A 66 2.65 -3.43 4.51
C VAL A 66 3.96 -2.69 4.25
N ALA A 67 5.08 -3.29 4.63
CA ALA A 67 6.40 -2.76 4.35
C ALA A 67 6.87 -3.21 2.94
N ILE A 68 7.12 -2.26 2.04
CA ILE A 68 7.53 -2.51 0.65
C ILE A 68 8.64 -1.54 0.28
N ALA A 69 9.75 -2.05 -0.27
CA ALA A 69 10.86 -1.25 -0.79
C ALA A 69 11.40 -0.16 0.17
N GLY A 70 11.40 -0.44 1.48
CA GLY A 70 11.87 0.49 2.51
C GLY A 70 10.85 1.55 2.95
N GLY A 71 9.62 1.51 2.44
CA GLY A 71 8.51 2.34 2.88
C GLY A 71 7.32 1.52 3.38
N TYR A 72 6.27 2.22 3.81
CA TYR A 72 5.01 1.61 4.23
C TYR A 72 3.87 2.01 3.29
N GLN A 73 3.01 1.05 2.97
CA GLN A 73 1.84 1.26 2.13
C GLN A 73 0.60 0.66 2.79
N LEU A 74 -0.56 1.30 2.62
CA LEU A 74 -1.84 0.69 2.93
C LEU A 74 -2.27 -0.26 1.80
N ALA A 75 -2.58 -1.51 2.14
CA ALA A 75 -3.07 -2.54 1.23
C ALA A 75 -4.36 -3.15 1.79
N THR A 76 -5.20 -3.77 0.98
CA THR A 76 -6.34 -4.54 1.50
C THR A 76 -5.86 -5.79 2.23
N LYS A 77 -6.63 -6.27 3.23
CA LYS A 77 -6.33 -7.56 3.87
C LYS A 77 -6.50 -8.71 2.86
N PRO A 78 -5.67 -9.76 2.93
CA PRO A 78 -5.68 -10.84 1.95
C PRO A 78 -7.00 -11.63 1.94
N GLU A 79 -7.68 -11.70 3.08
CA GLU A 79 -9.02 -12.29 3.21
C GLU A 79 -10.08 -11.64 2.31
N TYR A 80 -9.90 -10.38 1.90
CA TYR A 80 -10.82 -9.68 0.99
C TYR A 80 -10.46 -9.83 -0.48
N ALA A 81 -9.38 -10.55 -0.83
CA ALA A 81 -8.89 -10.65 -2.21
C ALA A 81 -9.97 -11.10 -3.21
N PHE A 82 -10.81 -12.06 -2.84
CA PHE A 82 -11.91 -12.54 -3.68
C PHE A 82 -12.91 -11.43 -4.04
N TYR A 83 -13.33 -10.65 -3.04
CA TYR A 83 -14.30 -9.57 -3.24
C TYR A 83 -13.70 -8.41 -4.05
N ILE A 84 -12.45 -8.05 -3.75
CA ILE A 84 -11.71 -7.00 -4.47
C ILE A 84 -11.51 -7.39 -5.94
N ALA A 85 -11.17 -8.65 -6.23
CA ALA A 85 -11.01 -9.13 -7.61
C ALA A 85 -12.31 -9.04 -8.41
N ARG A 86 -13.46 -9.39 -7.80
CA ARG A 86 -14.78 -9.26 -8.44
C ARG A 86 -15.19 -7.81 -8.63
N LEU A 87 -14.89 -6.94 -7.66
CA LEU A 87 -15.22 -5.52 -7.72
C LEU A 87 -14.42 -4.80 -8.80
N LEU A 88 -13.09 -5.01 -8.82
CA LEU A 88 -12.20 -4.35 -9.78
C LEU A 88 -12.31 -4.94 -11.18
N ASN A 89 -12.78 -6.18 -11.30
CA ASN A 89 -12.87 -6.94 -12.55
C ASN A 89 -11.65 -6.68 -13.47
N PRO A 90 -10.42 -6.82 -12.96
CA PRO A 90 -9.25 -6.37 -13.68
C PRO A 90 -9.15 -7.13 -15.00
N PRO A 91 -8.88 -6.45 -16.13
CA PRO A 91 -8.77 -7.13 -17.40
C PRO A 91 -7.63 -8.15 -17.33
N GLN A 92 -7.96 -9.43 -17.49
CA GLN A 92 -6.96 -10.52 -17.53
C GLN A 92 -6.10 -10.51 -18.80
N LYS A 93 -6.20 -9.49 -19.65
CA LYS A 93 -5.46 -9.40 -20.91
C LYS A 93 -3.98 -9.09 -20.65
N ARG A 94 -3.25 -10.09 -20.15
CA ARG A 94 -1.80 -10.12 -20.25
C ARG A 94 -1.46 -10.38 -21.71
N LEU A 95 -0.67 -9.50 -22.30
CA LEU A 95 -0.11 -9.77 -23.63
C LEU A 95 0.69 -11.07 -23.58
N SER A 96 0.57 -11.89 -24.62
CA SER A 96 1.42 -13.08 -24.74
C SER A 96 2.89 -12.64 -24.87
N ARG A 97 3.81 -13.55 -24.58
CA ARG A 97 5.24 -13.28 -24.78
C ARG A 97 5.54 -12.81 -26.21
N ALA A 98 4.96 -13.48 -27.21
CA ALA A 98 5.08 -13.09 -28.60
C ALA A 98 4.56 -11.67 -28.88
N ALA A 99 3.43 -11.27 -28.28
CA ALA A 99 2.90 -9.93 -28.43
C ALA A 99 3.79 -8.87 -27.75
N LEU A 100 4.39 -9.20 -26.59
CA LEU A 100 5.34 -8.32 -25.90
C LEU A 100 6.65 -8.16 -26.68
N GLU A 101 7.16 -9.24 -27.30
CA GLU A 101 8.35 -9.19 -28.18
C GLU A 101 8.10 -8.27 -29.37
N THR A 102 6.97 -8.42 -30.06
CA THR A 102 6.57 -7.52 -31.15
C THR A 102 6.42 -6.08 -30.67
N LEU A 103 5.78 -5.85 -29.52
CA LEU A 103 5.62 -4.51 -28.95
C LEU A 103 6.97 -3.86 -28.63
N ALA A 104 7.92 -4.62 -28.10
CA ALA A 104 9.26 -4.14 -27.80
C ALA A 104 10.00 -3.73 -29.08
N ILE A 105 9.96 -4.54 -30.15
CA ILE A 105 10.58 -4.19 -31.43
C ILE A 105 9.98 -2.89 -31.98
N ILE A 106 8.66 -2.74 -32.00
CA ILE A 106 8.00 -1.52 -32.48
C ILE A 106 8.43 -0.31 -31.66
N ALA A 107 8.46 -0.42 -30.32
CA ALA A 107 8.78 0.69 -29.44
C ALA A 107 10.21 1.23 -29.62
N TYR A 108 11.18 0.36 -29.92
CA TYR A 108 12.59 0.73 -30.04
C TYR A 108 13.04 0.99 -31.48
N GLU A 109 12.45 0.32 -32.48
CA GLU A 109 12.91 0.36 -33.88
C GLU A 109 11.98 1.18 -34.80
N GLN A 110 10.98 1.88 -34.26
CA GLN A 110 10.11 2.71 -35.09
C GLN A 110 10.90 3.82 -35.82
N PRO A 111 10.67 4.04 -37.13
CA PRO A 111 9.68 3.36 -37.98
C PRO A 111 10.16 1.99 -38.49
N VAL A 112 9.37 0.95 -38.24
CA VAL A 112 9.66 -0.45 -38.62
C VAL A 112 8.47 -1.08 -39.34
N THR A 113 8.73 -1.94 -40.33
CA THR A 113 7.71 -2.66 -41.10
C THR A 113 7.44 -4.05 -40.52
N GLN A 114 6.29 -4.64 -40.83
CA GLN A 114 5.94 -5.99 -40.39
C GLN A 114 6.97 -7.04 -40.83
N ALA A 115 7.49 -6.96 -42.06
CA ALA A 115 8.52 -7.86 -42.56
C ALA A 115 9.83 -7.76 -41.76
N GLN A 116 10.21 -6.56 -41.32
CA GLN A 116 11.38 -6.37 -40.46
C GLN A 116 11.16 -6.92 -39.05
N ILE A 117 9.94 -6.79 -38.50
CA ILE A 117 9.56 -7.38 -37.21
C ILE A 117 9.66 -8.90 -37.28
N ASP A 118 9.09 -9.52 -38.30
CA ASP A 118 9.09 -10.98 -38.47
C ASP A 118 10.54 -11.49 -38.64
N ALA A 119 11.36 -10.80 -39.42
CA ALA A 119 12.78 -11.10 -39.57
C ALA A 119 13.58 -11.02 -38.25
N LEU A 120 13.34 -9.98 -37.43
CA LEU A 120 13.97 -9.83 -36.11
C LEU A 120 13.51 -10.90 -35.11
N ARG A 121 12.28 -11.39 -35.24
CA ARG A 121 11.71 -12.45 -34.39
C ARG A 121 12.04 -13.86 -34.88
N GLY A 122 12.53 -14.01 -36.11
CA GLY A 122 12.88 -15.31 -36.71
C GLY A 122 11.66 -16.20 -36.99
N VAL A 123 10.50 -15.59 -37.27
CA VAL A 123 9.25 -16.26 -37.64
C VAL A 123 8.83 -15.94 -39.07
#